data_AF-A0A8H6RMI1-F1
#
_entry.id   AF-A0A8H6RMI1-F1
#
_cell.length_a   1.000
_cell.length_b   1.000
_cell.length_c   1.000
_cell.angle_alpha   90.00
_cell.angle_beta   90.00
_cell.angle_gamma   90.00
#
_symmetry.space_group_name_H-M   'P 1'
#
loop_
_entity.id
_entity.type
_entity.pdbx_description
1 polymer ?
#
loop_
_entity_poly.entity_id
_entity_poly.type
_entity_poly.pdbx_seq_one_letter_code
_entity_poly.pdbx_strand_id
1 'polypeptide(L)'
;MYIPNTKWTWAFMLIVLIQACVSLALESYVFGEFQTSLERNGDGVPEGQHSPTLTIPTYLALFIFGYLYELVLAWDALRLKNTIQVIGICLYNLGMLIYSAVQMDQVDDAVKDLQGDIKPGTWYGLKPFLIAAPCVVALGTILLAFVAWKLYNEFAWTIYKHISADLRLKRRYLTYQIYIALLKFDFFFFLGFTVQFVVVVTGTSDSEFYLTIAAIPITIILLFLAAYINRKESYIGQTFILIVYFAAMAYFVFKLVRMYTPPKMQDYIAARSSLTTFAVLTLLLLIVTIGTAIACMINFNKGLKPHIQRRKVPNTGELSDGKWVGDEYNGPPHPLGQVPQRMTID
;
A
#
# COMPACT_ATOMS: atom_id res chain seq x y z
N MET A 1 4.80 -20.25 -10.17
CA MET A 1 3.68 -19.32 -9.90
C MET A 1 2.90 -19.86 -8.71
N TYR A 2 2.62 -19.06 -7.68
CA TYR A 2 1.84 -19.54 -6.50
C TYR A 2 0.37 -19.65 -6.89
N ILE A 3 -0.26 -20.77 -6.57
CA ILE A 3 -1.69 -21.04 -6.79
C ILE A 3 -2.34 -21.16 -5.40
N PRO A 4 -3.48 -20.51 -5.13
CA PRO A 4 -4.18 -20.64 -3.86
C PRO A 4 -4.60 -22.11 -3.63
N ASN A 5 -4.38 -22.62 -2.41
CA ASN A 5 -4.60 -24.04 -2.09
C ASN A 5 -5.87 -24.28 -1.27
N THR A 6 -6.45 -23.24 -0.69
CA THR A 6 -7.56 -23.34 0.27
C THR A 6 -8.76 -22.56 -0.25
N LYS A 7 -9.97 -22.96 0.16
CA LYS A 7 -11.21 -22.28 -0.24
C LYS A 7 -11.19 -20.79 0.12
N TRP A 8 -10.64 -20.44 1.27
CA TRP A 8 -10.55 -19.05 1.74
C TRP A 8 -9.49 -18.25 0.99
N THR A 9 -8.32 -18.85 0.69
CA THR A 9 -7.31 -18.19 -0.14
C THR A 9 -7.80 -17.93 -1.57
N TRP A 10 -8.61 -18.83 -2.14
CA TRP A 10 -9.29 -18.62 -3.42
C TRP A 10 -10.34 -17.53 -3.33
N ALA A 11 -11.19 -17.56 -2.31
CA ALA A 11 -12.21 -16.53 -2.09
C ALA A 11 -11.58 -15.14 -1.97
N PHE A 12 -10.48 -15.00 -1.21
CA PHE A 12 -9.78 -13.71 -1.07
C PHE A 12 -9.26 -13.19 -2.42
N MET A 13 -8.52 -14.01 -3.18
CA MET A 13 -8.05 -13.60 -4.51
C MET A 13 -9.17 -13.24 -5.47
N LEU A 14 -10.25 -14.04 -5.47
CA LEU A 14 -11.37 -13.85 -6.38
C LEU A 14 -12.14 -12.58 -6.04
N ILE A 15 -12.32 -12.25 -4.75
CA ILE A 15 -12.93 -10.99 -4.34
C ILE A 15 -12.08 -9.80 -4.80
N VAL A 16 -10.76 -9.81 -4.54
CA VAL A 16 -9.86 -8.72 -5.00
C VAL A 16 -9.90 -8.60 -6.53
N LEU A 17 -9.89 -9.72 -7.26
CA LEU A 17 -9.94 -9.73 -8.72
C LEU A 17 -11.26 -9.19 -9.26
N ILE A 18 -12.39 -9.65 -8.73
CA ILE A 18 -13.71 -9.17 -9.18
C ILE A 18 -13.88 -7.70 -8.82
N GLN A 19 -13.49 -7.28 -7.61
CA GLN A 19 -13.54 -5.87 -7.21
C GLN A 19 -12.69 -5.02 -8.17
N ALA A 20 -11.45 -5.43 -8.44
CA ALA A 20 -10.59 -4.73 -9.40
C ALA A 20 -11.23 -4.65 -10.79
N CYS A 21 -11.73 -5.75 -11.35
CA CYS A 21 -12.35 -5.75 -12.67
C CYS A 21 -13.60 -4.86 -12.75
N VAL A 22 -14.49 -4.94 -11.76
CA VAL A 22 -15.73 -4.15 -11.74
C VAL A 22 -15.41 -2.67 -11.56
N SER A 23 -14.56 -2.31 -10.60
CA SER A 23 -14.17 -0.91 -10.38
C SER A 23 -13.45 -0.33 -11.60
N LEU A 24 -12.52 -1.08 -12.21
CA LEU A 24 -11.85 -0.64 -13.43
C LEU A 24 -12.81 -0.43 -14.61
N ALA A 25 -13.83 -1.27 -14.74
CA ALA A 25 -14.87 -1.09 -15.77
C ALA A 25 -15.69 0.17 -15.55
N LEU A 26 -16.07 0.46 -14.29
CA LEU A 26 -16.77 1.70 -13.92
C LEU A 26 -15.92 2.93 -14.22
N GLU A 27 -14.66 2.95 -13.78
CA GLU A 27 -13.74 4.07 -14.05
C GLU A 27 -13.49 4.27 -15.55
N SER A 28 -13.30 3.18 -16.31
CA SER A 28 -13.09 3.25 -17.75
C SER A 28 -14.30 3.84 -18.48
N TYR A 29 -15.52 3.53 -18.03
CA TYR A 29 -16.74 4.13 -18.56
C TYR A 29 -16.81 5.63 -18.26
N VAL A 30 -16.57 6.03 -17.01
CA VAL A 30 -16.56 7.44 -16.59
C VAL A 30 -15.58 8.25 -17.43
N PHE A 31 -14.38 7.72 -17.65
CA PHE A 31 -13.37 8.36 -18.48
C PHE A 31 -13.75 8.42 -19.96
N GLY A 32 -14.29 7.32 -20.51
CA GLY A 32 -14.76 7.27 -21.89
C GLY A 32 -15.84 8.31 -22.16
N GLU A 33 -16.87 8.36 -21.30
CA GLU A 33 -17.98 9.30 -21.41
C GLU A 33 -17.48 10.75 -21.30
N PHE A 34 -16.59 11.04 -20.34
CA PHE A 34 -15.97 12.35 -20.20
C PHE A 34 -15.20 12.76 -21.46
N GLN A 35 -14.36 11.87 -22.00
CA GLN A 35 -13.56 12.13 -23.20
C GLN A 35 -14.42 12.36 -24.45
N THR A 36 -15.56 11.67 -24.58
CA THR A 36 -16.51 11.88 -25.69
C THR A 36 -17.40 13.12 -25.53
N SER A 37 -17.52 13.62 -24.31
CA SER A 37 -18.32 14.79 -23.96
C SER A 37 -17.51 16.08 -24.05
N LEU A 38 -16.18 15.99 -24.04
CA LEU A 38 -15.28 17.09 -24.32
C LEU A 38 -15.48 17.55 -25.77
N GLU A 39 -16.10 18.71 -25.96
CA GLU A 39 -16.22 19.35 -27.26
C GLU A 39 -14.85 19.92 -27.61
N ARG A 40 -14.15 19.24 -28.52
CA ARG A 40 -12.85 19.70 -29.03
C ARG A 40 -13.12 20.87 -29.97
N ASN A 41 -13.45 22.03 -29.41
CA ASN A 41 -13.59 23.26 -30.18
C ASN A 41 -12.26 23.49 -30.91
N GLY A 42 -12.36 23.42 -32.24
CA GLY A 42 -11.25 23.74 -33.13
C GLY A 42 -10.81 25.18 -32.90
N ASP A 43 -9.51 25.38 -33.02
CA ASP A 43 -8.81 26.66 -33.08
C ASP A 43 -8.75 27.48 -31.77
N GLY A 44 -7.59 27.37 -31.10
CA GLY A 44 -7.06 28.49 -30.29
C GLY A 44 -7.28 28.43 -28.78
N VAL A 45 -7.11 27.28 -28.12
CA VAL A 45 -6.99 27.26 -26.65
C VAL A 45 -5.63 27.91 -26.27
N PRO A 46 -5.59 29.01 -25.50
CA PRO A 46 -4.35 29.58 -25.03
C PRO A 46 -3.64 28.59 -24.09
N GLU A 47 -2.32 28.46 -24.23
CA GLU A 47 -1.39 27.51 -23.57
C GLU A 47 -1.39 27.52 -22.01
N GLY A 48 -2.40 28.09 -21.34
CA GLY A 48 -2.45 28.28 -19.89
C GLY A 48 -3.57 27.57 -19.12
N GLN A 49 -4.54 26.93 -19.78
CA GLN A 49 -5.74 26.35 -19.13
C GLN A 49 -5.70 24.80 -19.01
N HIS A 50 -4.52 24.22 -18.91
CA HIS A 50 -4.30 22.77 -18.95
C HIS A 50 -4.71 21.96 -17.68
N SER A 51 -5.08 22.61 -16.56
CA SER A 51 -5.24 21.89 -15.28
C SER A 51 -6.49 20.98 -15.17
N PRO A 52 -7.71 21.37 -15.58
CA PRO A 52 -8.90 20.52 -15.37
C PRO A 52 -8.88 19.25 -16.24
N THR A 53 -8.42 19.36 -17.49
CA THR A 53 -8.42 18.25 -18.46
C THR A 53 -7.45 17.14 -18.08
N LEU A 54 -6.36 17.44 -17.36
CA LEU A 54 -5.37 16.46 -16.89
C LEU A 54 -5.76 15.82 -15.56
N THR A 55 -6.69 16.42 -14.83
CA THR A 55 -7.08 16.01 -13.48
C THR A 55 -7.81 14.66 -13.48
N ILE A 56 -8.82 14.50 -14.35
CA ILE A 56 -9.60 13.25 -14.46
C ILE A 56 -8.76 12.04 -14.93
N PRO A 57 -7.94 12.14 -16.00
CA PRO A 57 -7.03 11.06 -16.39
C PRO A 57 -6.08 10.65 -15.27
N THR A 58 -5.59 11.61 -14.46
CA THR A 58 -4.68 11.33 -13.35
C THR A 58 -5.36 10.51 -12.27
N TYR A 59 -6.61 10.81 -11.94
CA TYR A 59 -7.37 10.04 -10.94
C TYR A 59 -7.63 8.61 -11.39
N LEU A 60 -8.03 8.42 -12.65
CA LEU A 60 -8.22 7.10 -13.23
C LEU A 60 -6.90 6.31 -13.27
N ALA A 61 -5.80 6.94 -13.66
CA ALA A 61 -4.49 6.29 -13.68
C ALA A 61 -4.08 5.77 -12.29
N LEU A 62 -4.43 6.49 -11.23
CA LEU A 62 -4.21 6.04 -9.86
C LEU A 62 -5.13 4.91 -9.42
N PHE A 63 -6.40 4.91 -9.85
CA PHE A 63 -7.27 3.76 -9.60
C PHE A 63 -6.74 2.52 -10.27
N ILE A 64 -6.30 2.64 -11.53
CA ILE A 64 -5.66 1.53 -12.25
C ILE A 64 -4.44 1.04 -11.48
N PHE A 65 -3.54 1.95 -11.13
CA PHE A 65 -2.36 1.61 -10.38
C PHE A 65 -2.71 0.97 -9.02
N GLY A 66 -3.73 1.48 -8.33
CA GLY A 66 -4.17 1.00 -7.03
C GLY A 66 -4.72 -0.41 -7.06
N TYR A 67 -5.67 -0.71 -7.95
CA TYR A 67 -6.22 -2.05 -8.05
C TYR A 67 -5.20 -3.07 -8.56
N LEU A 68 -4.31 -2.68 -9.48
CA LEU A 68 -3.19 -3.55 -9.90
C LEU A 68 -2.21 -3.80 -8.75
N TYR A 69 -1.91 -2.78 -7.96
CA TYR A 69 -1.05 -2.91 -6.79
C TYR A 69 -1.69 -3.80 -5.71
N GLU A 70 -2.99 -3.64 -5.46
CA GLU A 70 -3.76 -4.47 -4.53
C GLU A 70 -3.72 -5.95 -4.93
N LEU A 71 -3.84 -6.26 -6.23
CA LEU A 71 -3.71 -7.63 -6.73
C LEU A 71 -2.31 -8.21 -6.47
N VAL A 72 -1.26 -7.42 -6.68
CA VAL A 72 0.12 -7.83 -6.37
C VAL A 72 0.31 -8.05 -4.87
N LEU A 73 -0.25 -7.18 -4.03
CA LEU A 73 -0.21 -7.33 -2.58
C LEU A 73 -0.98 -8.56 -2.10
N ALA A 74 -2.17 -8.80 -2.64
CA ALA A 74 -2.98 -9.98 -2.34
C ALA A 74 -2.23 -11.26 -2.69
N TRP A 75 -1.65 -11.32 -3.89
CA TRP A 75 -0.82 -12.45 -4.29
C TRP A 75 0.38 -12.67 -3.36
N ASP A 76 1.12 -11.60 -3.00
CA ASP A 76 2.26 -11.69 -2.09
C ASP A 76 1.85 -12.14 -0.67
N ALA A 77 0.75 -11.58 -0.16
CA ALA A 77 0.20 -11.89 1.17
C ALA A 77 -0.18 -13.36 1.29
N LEU A 78 -0.85 -13.91 0.28
CA LEU A 78 -1.25 -15.32 0.29
C LEU A 78 -0.07 -16.26 0.05
N ARG A 79 0.83 -15.92 -0.88
CA ARG A 79 2.04 -16.71 -1.15
C ARG A 79 2.90 -16.87 0.10
N LEU A 80 3.08 -15.79 0.86
CA LEU A 80 3.88 -15.79 2.07
C LEU A 80 3.09 -16.18 3.33
N LYS A 81 1.78 -16.47 3.19
CA LYS A 81 0.84 -16.70 4.29
C LYS A 81 0.95 -15.62 5.37
N ASN A 82 1.12 -14.37 4.94
CA ASN A 82 1.35 -13.23 5.80
C ASN A 82 0.02 -12.59 6.19
N THR A 83 -0.46 -12.95 7.38
CA THR A 83 -1.72 -12.43 7.93
C THR A 83 -1.72 -10.91 8.10
N ILE A 84 -0.56 -10.32 8.40
CA ILE A 84 -0.46 -8.88 8.60
C ILE A 84 -0.70 -8.13 7.29
N GLN A 85 -0.19 -8.64 6.18
CA GLN A 85 -0.48 -8.08 4.86
C GLN A 85 -1.94 -8.24 4.47
N VAL A 86 -2.59 -9.36 4.80
CA VAL A 86 -4.04 -9.55 4.56
C VAL A 86 -4.87 -8.51 5.30
N ILE A 87 -4.56 -8.24 6.57
CA ILE A 87 -5.21 -7.17 7.34
C ILE A 87 -4.90 -5.80 6.72
N GLY A 88 -3.65 -5.58 6.32
CA GLY A 88 -3.23 -4.35 5.63
C GLY A 88 -3.99 -4.11 4.33
N ILE A 89 -4.29 -5.15 3.54
CA ILE A 89 -5.11 -5.03 2.32
C ILE A 89 -6.53 -4.59 2.65
N CYS A 90 -7.11 -5.05 3.77
CA CYS A 90 -8.43 -4.58 4.20
C CYS A 90 -8.41 -3.08 4.54
N LEU A 91 -7.35 -2.60 5.22
CA LEU A 91 -7.16 -1.18 5.53
C LEU A 91 -6.85 -0.36 4.26
N TYR A 92 -6.09 -0.93 3.34
CA TYR A 92 -5.84 -0.34 2.03
C TYR A 92 -7.13 -0.12 1.25
N ASN A 93 -8.02 -1.11 1.25
CA ASN A 93 -9.30 -1.00 0.56
C ASN A 93 -10.21 0.05 1.20
N LEU A 94 -10.13 0.26 2.52
CA LEU A 94 -10.77 1.41 3.18
C LEU A 94 -10.19 2.75 2.70
N GLY A 95 -8.89 2.83 2.45
CA GLY A 95 -8.27 3.99 1.82
C GLY A 95 -8.77 4.24 0.40
N MET A 96 -8.89 3.18 -0.41
CA MET A 96 -9.47 3.25 -1.76
C MET A 96 -10.95 3.67 -1.73
N LEU A 97 -11.71 3.23 -0.73
CA LEU A 97 -13.09 3.66 -0.51
C LEU A 97 -13.17 5.17 -0.29
N ILE A 98 -12.37 5.70 0.65
CA ILE A 98 -12.31 7.15 0.92
C ILE A 98 -11.93 7.90 -0.35
N TYR A 99 -10.95 7.38 -1.11
CA TYR A 99 -10.53 8.00 -2.36
C TYR A 99 -11.64 8.03 -3.41
N SER A 100 -12.39 6.93 -3.59
CA SER A 100 -13.54 6.90 -4.52
C SER A 100 -14.68 7.83 -4.11
N ALA A 101 -14.89 8.04 -2.82
CA ALA A 101 -15.84 9.03 -2.33
C ALA A 101 -15.38 10.47 -2.65
N VAL A 102 -14.09 10.77 -2.41
CA VAL A 102 -13.52 12.10 -2.68
C VAL A 102 -13.49 12.42 -4.17
N GLN A 103 -13.22 11.44 -5.03
CA GLN A 103 -13.19 11.60 -6.48
C GLN A 103 -14.53 12.12 -7.03
N MET A 104 -15.67 11.74 -6.42
CA MET A 104 -16.99 12.18 -6.85
C MET A 104 -17.12 13.71 -6.85
N ASP A 105 -16.71 14.35 -5.75
CA ASP A 105 -16.75 15.81 -5.62
C ASP A 105 -15.77 16.47 -6.60
N GLN A 106 -14.61 15.85 -6.82
CA GLN A 106 -13.61 16.40 -7.74
C GLN A 106 -14.03 16.36 -9.20
N VAL A 107 -14.72 15.30 -9.63
CA VAL A 107 -15.26 15.23 -10.99
C VAL A 107 -16.42 16.21 -11.15
N ASP A 108 -17.26 16.40 -10.13
CA ASP A 108 -18.32 17.42 -10.15
C ASP A 108 -17.72 18.83 -10.34
N ASP A 109 -16.69 19.17 -9.56
CA ASP A 109 -16.01 20.46 -9.67
C ASP A 109 -15.31 20.63 -11.04
N ALA A 110 -14.63 19.59 -11.53
CA ALA A 110 -14.00 19.62 -12.85
C ALA A 110 -15.01 19.79 -14.00
N VAL A 111 -16.19 19.16 -13.91
CA VAL A 111 -17.27 19.32 -14.90
C VAL A 111 -17.90 20.71 -14.83
N LYS A 112 -18.03 21.30 -13.63
CA LYS A 112 -18.51 22.69 -13.46
C LYS A 112 -17.55 23.71 -14.05
N ASP A 113 -16.26 23.52 -13.85
CA ASP A 113 -15.22 24.41 -14.40
C ASP A 113 -15.16 24.36 -15.93
N LEU A 114 -15.55 23.22 -16.53
CA LEU A 114 -15.54 22.97 -17.97
C LEU A 114 -16.93 23.13 -18.64
N GLN A 115 -17.91 23.78 -17.99
CA GLN A 115 -19.28 23.92 -18.52
C GLN A 115 -19.38 24.60 -19.90
N GLY A 116 -18.35 25.30 -20.36
CA GLY A 116 -18.27 25.87 -21.71
C GLY A 116 -17.72 24.94 -22.80
N ASP A 117 -17.01 23.87 -22.41
CA ASP A 117 -16.27 22.97 -23.31
C ASP A 117 -16.81 21.53 -23.29
N ILE A 118 -17.89 21.27 -22.53
CA ILE A 118 -18.47 19.94 -22.34
C ILE A 118 -19.95 19.97 -22.72
N LYS A 119 -20.42 18.89 -23.35
CA LYS A 119 -21.83 18.70 -23.71
C LYS A 119 -22.76 18.91 -22.50
N PRO A 120 -23.86 19.66 -22.67
CA PRO A 120 -24.83 19.88 -21.61
C PRO A 120 -25.46 18.54 -21.18
N GLY A 121 -25.42 18.24 -19.88
CA GLY A 121 -26.00 17.03 -19.31
C GLY A 121 -25.02 15.89 -18.99
N THR A 122 -23.74 16.04 -19.33
CA THR A 122 -22.69 15.03 -19.07
C THR A 122 -22.64 14.56 -17.61
N TRP A 123 -22.82 15.48 -16.66
CA TRP A 123 -22.87 15.15 -15.23
C TRP A 123 -23.97 14.13 -14.88
N TYR A 124 -25.14 14.21 -15.51
CA TYR A 124 -26.23 13.26 -15.25
C TYR A 124 -25.90 11.84 -15.72
N GLY A 125 -25.10 11.71 -16.78
CA GLY A 125 -24.58 10.43 -17.26
C GLY A 125 -23.49 9.86 -16.35
N LEU A 126 -22.61 10.71 -15.82
CA LEU A 126 -21.49 10.32 -14.96
C LEU A 126 -21.92 9.96 -13.53
N LYS A 127 -22.77 10.80 -12.91
CA LYS A 127 -23.19 10.70 -11.51
C LYS A 127 -23.55 9.27 -11.02
N PRO A 128 -24.38 8.47 -11.72
CA PRO A 128 -24.71 7.12 -11.24
C PRO A 128 -23.49 6.19 -11.14
N PHE A 129 -22.52 6.31 -12.05
CA PHE A 129 -21.31 5.48 -12.04
C PHE A 129 -20.33 5.92 -10.95
N LEU A 130 -20.20 7.23 -10.70
CA LEU A 130 -19.36 7.75 -9.62
C LEU A 130 -19.92 7.41 -8.23
N ILE A 131 -21.25 7.26 -8.09
CA ILE A 131 -21.86 6.73 -6.86
C ILE A 131 -21.68 5.22 -6.75
N ALA A 132 -21.74 4.49 -7.87
CA ALA A 132 -21.56 3.05 -7.89
C ALA A 132 -20.14 2.62 -7.45
N ALA A 133 -19.10 3.38 -7.83
CA ALA A 133 -17.70 3.08 -7.49
C ALA A 133 -17.46 2.88 -5.97
N PRO A 134 -17.75 3.85 -5.08
CA PRO A 134 -17.59 3.67 -3.63
C PRO A 134 -18.51 2.56 -3.09
N CYS A 135 -19.71 2.34 -3.65
CA CYS A 135 -20.58 1.25 -3.21
C CYS A 135 -19.97 -0.12 -3.49
N VAL A 136 -19.36 -0.32 -4.66
CA VAL A 136 -18.67 -1.57 -5.04
C VAL A 136 -17.47 -1.81 -4.13
N VAL A 137 -16.65 -0.77 -3.89
CA VAL A 137 -15.49 -0.87 -2.99
C VAL A 137 -15.91 -1.13 -1.55
N ALA A 138 -17.01 -0.54 -1.08
CA ALA A 138 -17.54 -0.76 0.27
C ALA A 138 -18.00 -2.22 0.44
N LEU A 139 -18.76 -2.75 -0.52
CA LEU A 139 -19.19 -4.14 -0.52
C LEU A 139 -17.98 -5.08 -0.52
N GLY A 140 -17.02 -4.83 -1.41
CA GLY A 140 -15.80 -5.62 -1.49
C GLY A 140 -14.95 -5.53 -0.22
N THR A 141 -14.89 -4.37 0.45
CA THR A 141 -14.24 -4.20 1.76
C THR A 141 -14.88 -5.07 2.83
N ILE A 142 -16.22 -5.12 2.90
CA ILE A 142 -16.93 -5.96 3.86
C ILE A 142 -16.67 -7.45 3.60
N LEU A 143 -16.72 -7.87 2.33
CA LEU A 143 -16.43 -9.24 1.93
C LEU A 143 -14.97 -9.63 2.22
N LEU A 144 -14.02 -8.75 1.91
CA LEU A 144 -12.60 -8.95 2.22
C LEU A 144 -12.36 -9.02 3.71
N ALA A 145 -12.99 -8.17 4.52
CA ALA A 145 -12.86 -8.21 5.97
C ALA A 145 -13.37 -9.55 6.55
N PHE A 146 -14.52 -10.04 6.07
CA PHE A 146 -15.06 -11.34 6.48
C PHE A 146 -14.11 -12.49 6.12
N VAL A 147 -13.61 -12.51 4.88
CA VAL A 147 -12.69 -13.55 4.43
C VAL A 147 -11.33 -13.43 5.12
N ALA A 148 -10.81 -12.22 5.34
CA ALA A 148 -9.59 -11.96 6.08
C ALA A 148 -9.67 -12.49 7.52
N TRP A 149 -10.82 -12.36 8.19
CA TRP A 149 -11.04 -12.96 9.51
C TRP A 149 -10.93 -14.49 9.48
N LYS A 150 -11.44 -15.14 8.43
CA LYS A 150 -11.28 -16.60 8.24
C LYS A 150 -9.83 -16.97 7.94
N LEU A 151 -9.13 -16.23 7.08
CA LEU A 151 -7.70 -16.45 6.80
C LEU A 151 -6.84 -16.23 8.04
N TYR A 152 -7.18 -15.26 8.89
CA TYR A 152 -6.46 -15.01 10.14
C TYR A 152 -6.41 -16.29 10.99
N ASN A 153 -7.56 -16.94 11.17
CA ASN A 153 -7.65 -18.18 11.96
C ASN A 153 -6.84 -19.32 11.30
N GLU A 154 -6.92 -19.46 9.98
CA GLU A 154 -6.21 -20.51 9.23
C GLU A 154 -4.68 -20.33 9.24
N PHE A 155 -4.20 -19.10 9.04
CA PHE A 155 -2.78 -18.77 9.08
C PHE A 155 -2.22 -18.81 10.51
N ALA A 156 -2.99 -18.35 11.51
CA ALA A 156 -2.59 -18.44 12.91
C ALA A 156 -2.41 -19.91 13.34
N TRP A 157 -3.29 -20.81 12.91
CA TRP A 157 -3.19 -22.24 13.16
C TRP A 157 -1.97 -22.88 12.48
N THR A 158 -1.67 -22.48 11.25
CA THR A 158 -0.50 -22.97 10.51
C THR A 158 0.82 -22.49 11.15
N ILE A 159 0.89 -21.22 11.56
CA ILE A 159 2.05 -20.63 12.24
C ILE A 159 2.26 -21.30 13.61
N TYR A 160 1.19 -21.59 14.35
CA TYR A 160 1.28 -22.29 15.64
C TYR A 160 1.92 -23.67 15.49
N LYS A 161 1.62 -24.46 14.44
CA LYS A 161 2.22 -25.78 14.27
C LYS A 161 3.73 -25.77 14.00
N HIS A 162 4.27 -24.70 13.42
CA HIS A 162 5.69 -24.63 13.03
C HIS A 162 6.55 -23.75 13.95
N ILE A 163 5.97 -22.78 14.68
CA ILE A 163 6.71 -21.74 15.44
C ILE A 163 6.21 -21.67 16.90
N SER A 164 6.20 -22.79 17.62
CA SER A 164 5.65 -22.85 19.00
C SER A 164 6.66 -23.07 20.13
N ALA A 165 7.96 -23.17 19.89
CA ALA A 165 8.90 -23.32 21.01
C ALA A 165 9.29 -21.98 21.67
N ASP A 166 9.30 -20.86 20.94
CA ASP A 166 9.72 -19.54 21.49
C ASP A 166 8.76 -18.39 21.11
N LEU A 167 7.95 -17.97 22.09
CA LEU A 167 7.03 -16.84 21.98
C LEU A 167 7.73 -15.48 21.77
N ARG A 168 8.96 -15.32 22.28
CA ARG A 168 9.71 -14.07 22.16
C ARG A 168 10.20 -13.86 20.74
N LEU A 169 10.71 -14.92 20.10
CA LEU A 169 11.12 -14.90 18.70
C LEU A 169 9.92 -14.65 17.77
N LYS A 170 8.77 -15.30 18.03
CA LYS A 170 7.52 -15.06 17.28
C LYS A 170 7.09 -13.59 17.31
N ARG A 171 7.14 -12.94 18.48
CA ARG A 171 6.80 -11.51 18.62
C ARG A 171 7.72 -10.63 17.77
N ARG A 172 9.04 -10.87 17.82
CA ARG A 172 10.04 -10.12 17.03
C ARG A 172 9.83 -10.29 15.52
N TYR A 173 9.54 -11.51 15.08
CA TYR A 173 9.23 -11.81 13.68
C TYR A 173 7.95 -11.11 13.21
N LEU A 174 6.91 -11.07 14.06
CA LEU A 174 5.68 -10.35 13.75
C LEU A 174 5.92 -8.85 13.62
N THR A 175 6.71 -8.23 14.52
CA THR A 175 7.11 -6.81 14.40
C THR A 175 7.84 -6.55 13.08
N TYR A 176 8.75 -7.44 12.68
CA TYR A 176 9.44 -7.36 11.39
C TYR A 176 8.46 -7.46 10.20
N GLN A 177 7.50 -8.39 10.24
CA GLN A 177 6.49 -8.53 9.18
C GLN A 177 5.57 -7.32 9.10
N ILE A 178 5.17 -6.72 10.23
CA ILE A 178 4.42 -5.45 10.26
C ILE A 178 5.22 -4.36 9.55
N TYR A 179 6.50 -4.19 9.89
CA TYR A 179 7.33 -3.17 9.28
C TYR A 179 7.44 -3.36 7.75
N ILE A 180 7.73 -4.57 7.28
CA ILE A 180 7.81 -4.84 5.83
C ILE A 180 6.45 -4.67 5.13
N ALA A 181 5.35 -4.99 5.80
CA ALA A 181 4.01 -4.75 5.26
C ALA A 181 3.75 -3.25 5.11
N LEU A 182 4.04 -2.45 6.15
CA LEU A 182 3.89 -0.99 6.12
C LEU A 182 4.70 -0.35 4.99
N LEU A 183 5.96 -0.76 4.79
CA LEU A 183 6.78 -0.24 3.67
C LEU A 183 6.14 -0.44 2.29
N LYS A 184 5.33 -1.50 2.10
CA LYS A 184 4.61 -1.73 0.85
C LYS A 184 3.41 -0.80 0.72
N PHE A 185 2.67 -0.56 1.79
CA PHE A 185 1.57 0.40 1.75
C PHE A 185 2.11 1.83 1.58
N ASP A 186 3.19 2.19 2.29
CA ASP A 186 3.89 3.48 2.15
C ASP A 186 4.33 3.72 0.70
N PHE A 187 4.82 2.70 -0.01
CA PHE A 187 5.16 2.79 -1.43
C PHE A 187 3.98 3.31 -2.26
N PHE A 188 2.78 2.76 -2.07
CA PHE A 188 1.61 3.17 -2.83
C PHE A 188 1.18 4.60 -2.51
N PHE A 189 1.00 4.92 -1.22
CA PHE A 189 0.48 6.24 -0.83
C PHE A 189 1.48 7.36 -1.14
N PHE A 190 2.78 7.12 -0.93
CA PHE A 190 3.82 8.08 -1.28
C PHE A 190 3.88 8.31 -2.80
N LEU A 191 3.90 7.23 -3.58
CA LEU A 191 3.97 7.33 -5.05
C LEU A 191 2.70 7.97 -5.60
N GLY A 192 1.53 7.57 -5.11
CA GLY A 192 0.23 8.14 -5.49
C GLY A 192 0.18 9.64 -5.24
N PHE A 193 0.59 10.09 -4.05
CA PHE A 193 0.71 11.52 -3.74
C PHE A 193 1.67 12.24 -4.70
N THR A 194 2.86 11.68 -4.94
CA THR A 194 3.89 12.33 -5.75
C THR A 194 3.48 12.44 -7.22
N VAL A 195 2.85 11.39 -7.77
CA VAL A 195 2.34 11.40 -9.14
C VAL A 195 1.17 12.38 -9.27
N GLN A 196 0.21 12.40 -8.35
CA GLN A 196 -0.86 13.41 -8.33
C GLN A 196 -0.30 14.83 -8.30
N PHE A 197 0.68 15.05 -7.41
CA PHE A 197 1.29 16.35 -7.23
C PHE A 197 1.98 16.80 -8.52
N VAL A 198 2.80 15.95 -9.15
CA VAL A 198 3.56 16.29 -10.36
C VAL A 198 2.63 16.55 -11.55
N VAL A 199 1.56 15.77 -11.72
CA VAL A 199 0.72 15.88 -12.92
C VAL A 199 -0.30 17.02 -12.79
N VAL A 200 -0.87 17.24 -11.61
CA VAL A 200 -1.99 18.19 -11.45
C VAL A 200 -1.54 19.59 -11.01
N VAL A 201 -0.41 19.71 -10.30
CA VAL A 201 0.04 21.01 -9.75
C VAL A 201 1.04 21.65 -10.72
N THR A 202 0.55 22.60 -11.52
CA THR A 202 1.32 23.27 -12.59
C THR A 202 2.01 24.58 -12.16
N GLY A 203 1.64 25.16 -11.01
CA GLY A 203 2.17 26.44 -10.49
C GLY A 203 3.46 26.35 -9.64
N THR A 204 4.25 25.28 -9.77
CA THR A 204 5.52 25.13 -9.03
C THR A 204 6.71 25.74 -9.77
N SER A 205 7.72 26.22 -9.04
CA SER A 205 8.99 26.60 -9.65
C SER A 205 9.61 25.40 -10.38
N ASP A 206 10.24 25.63 -11.53
CA ASP A 206 10.93 24.59 -12.32
C ASP A 206 11.81 23.70 -11.45
N SER A 207 12.57 24.30 -10.52
CA SER A 207 13.42 23.57 -9.58
C SER A 207 12.64 22.60 -8.67
N GLU A 208 11.48 23.00 -8.18
CA GLU A 208 10.62 22.16 -7.33
C GLU A 208 9.98 21.02 -8.12
N PHE A 209 9.62 21.27 -9.37
CA PHE A 209 9.06 20.26 -10.28
C PHE A 209 10.08 19.15 -10.55
N TYR A 210 11.30 19.51 -10.99
CA TYR A 210 12.37 18.52 -11.25
C TYR A 210 12.78 17.76 -9.98
N LEU A 211 12.85 18.43 -8.83
CA LEU A 211 13.13 17.78 -7.55
C LEU A 211 12.04 16.77 -7.17
N THR A 212 10.77 17.09 -7.44
CA THR A 212 9.65 16.18 -7.13
C THR A 212 9.64 14.97 -8.06
N ILE A 213 9.98 15.14 -9.35
CA ILE A 213 10.17 14.03 -10.28
C ILE A 213 11.32 13.13 -9.81
N ALA A 214 12.45 13.71 -9.41
CA ALA A 214 13.58 12.96 -8.88
C ALA A 214 13.24 12.23 -7.57
N ALA A 215 12.30 12.74 -6.77
CA ALA A 215 11.86 12.10 -5.54
C ALA A 215 11.19 10.73 -5.78
N ILE A 216 10.56 10.50 -6.93
CA ILE A 216 9.92 9.21 -7.26
C ILE A 216 10.95 8.06 -7.23
N PRO A 217 12.00 8.02 -8.07
CA PRO A 217 12.97 6.92 -8.02
C PRO A 217 13.74 6.87 -6.70
N ILE A 218 14.03 8.02 -6.09
CA ILE A 218 14.74 8.10 -4.79
C ILE A 218 13.93 7.39 -3.70
N THR A 219 12.62 7.61 -3.63
CA THR A 219 11.76 7.00 -2.60
C THR A 219 11.64 5.50 -2.79
N ILE A 220 11.54 5.02 -4.03
CA ILE A 220 11.57 3.58 -4.34
C ILE A 220 12.87 2.96 -3.81
N ILE A 221 14.02 3.56 -4.12
CA ILE A 221 15.33 3.08 -3.66
C ILE A 221 15.41 3.08 -2.12
N LEU A 222 14.95 4.16 -1.48
CA LEU A 222 14.95 4.29 -0.02
C LEU A 222 14.08 3.22 0.66
N LEU A 223 12.92 2.88 0.12
CA LEU A 223 12.04 1.84 0.69
C LEU A 223 12.67 0.45 0.58
N PHE A 224 13.29 0.12 -0.56
CA PHE A 224 14.04 -1.14 -0.70
C PHE A 224 15.26 -1.18 0.23
N LEU A 225 15.98 -0.06 0.33
CA LEU A 225 17.13 0.08 1.22
C LEU A 225 16.71 -0.08 2.69
N ALA A 226 15.58 0.50 3.09
CA ALA A 226 15.02 0.36 4.43
C ALA A 226 14.69 -1.10 4.77
N ALA A 227 14.05 -1.82 3.83
CA ALA A 227 13.78 -3.25 4.00
C ALA A 227 15.09 -4.07 4.11
N TYR A 228 16.11 -3.72 3.32
CA TYR A 228 17.41 -4.39 3.32
C TYR A 228 18.22 -4.15 4.59
N ILE A 229 18.32 -2.90 5.04
CA ILE A 229 19.01 -2.51 6.27
C ILE A 229 18.39 -3.19 7.48
N ASN A 230 17.05 -3.22 7.55
CA ASN A 230 16.35 -3.88 8.64
C ASN A 230 16.60 -5.40 8.65
N ARG A 231 16.75 -6.05 7.48
CA ARG A 231 17.17 -7.46 7.39
C ARG A 231 18.61 -7.71 7.85
N LYS A 232 19.49 -6.73 7.67
CA LYS A 232 20.89 -6.82 8.13
C LYS A 232 21.04 -6.53 9.62
N GLU A 233 20.00 -6.01 10.28
CA GLU A 233 20.02 -5.57 11.68
C GLU A 233 21.11 -4.51 11.96
N SER A 234 21.37 -3.62 10.98
CA SER A 234 22.37 -2.55 11.16
C SER A 234 21.76 -1.37 11.91
N TYR A 235 22.26 -1.08 13.12
CA TYR A 235 21.83 0.09 13.89
C TYR A 235 22.10 1.40 13.16
N ILE A 236 23.30 1.57 12.60
CA ILE A 236 23.70 2.81 11.90
C ILE A 236 22.77 3.06 10.70
N GLY A 237 22.55 2.03 9.87
CA GLY A 237 21.66 2.16 8.72
C GLY A 237 20.21 2.43 9.14
N GLN A 238 19.72 1.77 10.18
CA GLN A 238 18.34 1.95 10.63
C GLN A 238 18.12 3.34 11.25
N THR A 239 19.12 3.90 11.95
CA THR A 239 19.09 5.28 12.45
C THR A 239 19.01 6.27 11.28
N PHE A 240 19.80 6.06 10.23
CA PHE A 240 19.74 6.89 9.02
C PHE A 240 18.34 6.85 8.38
N ILE A 241 17.76 5.66 8.22
CA ILE A 241 16.40 5.50 7.68
C ILE A 241 15.35 6.21 8.56
N LEU A 242 15.48 6.14 9.89
CA LEU A 242 14.59 6.87 10.80
C LEU A 242 14.68 8.38 10.60
N ILE A 243 15.89 8.94 10.45
CA ILE A 243 16.07 10.37 10.16
C ILE A 243 15.37 10.74 8.84
N VAL A 244 15.50 9.91 7.82
CA VAL A 244 14.81 10.10 6.53
C VAL A 244 13.29 10.05 6.70
N TYR A 245 12.74 9.17 7.53
CA TYR A 245 11.30 9.14 7.82
C TYR A 245 10.82 10.41 8.52
N PHE A 246 11.56 10.91 9.52
CA PHE A 246 11.23 12.19 10.14
C PHE A 246 11.29 13.36 9.15
N ALA A 247 12.28 13.37 8.25
CA ALA A 247 12.36 14.36 7.18
C ALA A 247 11.20 14.26 6.18
N ALA A 248 10.81 13.04 5.79
CA ALA A 248 9.64 12.80 4.94
C ALA A 248 8.35 13.25 5.62
N MET A 249 8.19 12.99 6.93
CA MET A 249 7.06 13.47 7.72
C MET A 249 6.98 14.99 7.71
N ALA A 250 8.10 15.68 7.96
CA ALA A 250 8.17 17.14 7.92
C ALA A 250 7.84 17.69 6.52
N TYR A 251 8.29 17.01 5.45
CA TYR A 251 7.95 17.36 4.07
C TYR A 251 6.44 17.25 3.79
N PHE A 252 5.79 16.16 4.21
CA PHE A 252 4.35 16.00 4.05
C PHE A 252 3.56 17.04 4.84
N VAL A 253 3.95 17.34 6.07
CA VAL A 253 3.33 18.42 6.87
C VAL A 253 3.50 19.76 6.17
N PHE A 254 4.71 20.08 5.68
CA PHE A 254 4.97 21.29 4.92
C PHE A 254 4.08 21.39 3.67
N LYS A 255 3.97 20.32 2.88
CA LYS A 255 3.11 20.29 1.69
C LYS A 255 1.63 20.45 2.04
N LEU A 256 1.17 19.79 3.10
CA LEU A 256 -0.19 19.91 3.59
C LEU A 256 -0.49 21.36 3.99
N VAL A 257 0.35 22.00 4.81
CA VAL A 257 0.16 23.42 5.19
C VAL A 257 0.21 24.34 3.96
N ARG A 258 1.11 24.06 3.02
CA ARG A 258 1.27 24.86 1.80
C ARG A 258 0.05 24.80 0.87
N MET A 259 -0.73 23.72 0.88
CA MET A 259 -1.98 23.62 0.11
C MET A 259 -3.06 24.60 0.59
N TYR A 260 -3.01 25.00 1.86
CA TYR A 260 -4.00 25.87 2.50
C TYR A 260 -3.52 27.31 2.74
N THR A 261 -2.27 27.64 2.38
CA THR A 261 -1.67 28.96 2.62
C THR A 261 -1.62 29.80 1.34
N PRO A 262 -2.16 31.04 1.30
CA PRO A 262 -1.92 31.97 0.18
C PRO A 262 -0.43 32.31 0.08
N PRO A 263 0.22 32.37 -1.11
CA PRO A 263 -0.34 32.65 -2.44
C PRO A 263 -0.56 31.43 -3.35
N LYS A 264 -0.05 30.24 -3.03
CA LYS A 264 -0.09 29.07 -3.92
C LYS A 264 -1.39 28.27 -3.86
N MET A 265 -2.33 28.70 -3.01
CA MET A 265 -3.61 28.05 -2.78
C MET A 265 -4.39 27.75 -4.08
N GLN A 266 -4.33 28.65 -5.07
CA GLN A 266 -5.05 28.53 -6.34
C GLN A 266 -4.57 27.33 -7.17
N ASP A 267 -3.27 27.08 -7.19
CA ASP A 267 -2.65 25.98 -7.96
C ASP A 267 -3.09 24.59 -7.47
N TYR A 268 -3.57 24.50 -6.23
CA TYR A 268 -3.99 23.23 -5.61
C TYR A 268 -5.49 22.98 -5.70
N ILE A 269 -6.33 23.95 -6.08
CA ILE A 269 -7.80 23.83 -5.94
C ILE A 269 -8.34 22.55 -6.59
N ALA A 270 -7.95 22.27 -7.84
CA ALA A 270 -8.44 21.13 -8.60
C ALA A 270 -8.20 19.78 -7.90
N ALA A 271 -7.05 19.59 -7.25
CA ALA A 271 -6.69 18.33 -6.59
C ALA A 271 -6.57 18.43 -5.07
N ARG A 272 -7.03 19.52 -4.44
CA ARG A 272 -6.78 19.75 -3.01
C ARG A 272 -7.37 18.65 -2.15
N SER A 273 -8.60 18.25 -2.44
CA SER A 273 -9.31 17.24 -1.67
C SER A 273 -8.55 15.90 -1.71
N SER A 274 -8.24 15.37 -2.90
CA SER A 274 -7.46 14.13 -3.06
C SER A 274 -6.05 14.22 -2.48
N LEU A 275 -5.32 15.31 -2.76
CA LEU A 275 -3.95 15.49 -2.26
C LEU A 275 -3.91 15.57 -0.74
N THR A 276 -4.92 16.18 -0.12
CA THR A 276 -5.04 16.23 1.34
C THR A 276 -5.36 14.85 1.89
N THR A 277 -6.28 14.10 1.29
CA THR A 277 -6.58 12.71 1.71
C THR A 277 -5.33 11.84 1.65
N PHE A 278 -4.59 11.88 0.54
CA PHE A 278 -3.34 11.12 0.39
C PHE A 278 -2.27 11.59 1.38
N ALA A 279 -2.11 12.90 1.60
CA ALA A 279 -1.15 13.42 2.58
C ALA A 279 -1.48 12.98 4.00
N VAL A 280 -2.76 13.06 4.42
CA VAL A 280 -3.21 12.63 5.75
C VAL A 280 -3.03 11.12 5.94
N LEU A 281 -3.45 10.31 4.97
CA LEU A 281 -3.25 8.85 5.03
C LEU A 281 -1.76 8.48 5.07
N THR A 282 -0.93 9.16 4.28
CA THR A 282 0.52 8.94 4.30
C THR A 282 1.12 9.34 5.65
N LEU A 283 0.72 10.46 6.24
CA LEU A 283 1.19 10.88 7.57
C LEU A 283 0.81 9.86 8.65
N LEU A 284 -0.43 9.37 8.64
CA LEU A 284 -0.88 8.35 9.58
C LEU A 284 -0.07 7.05 9.45
N LEU A 285 0.12 6.57 8.22
CA LEU A 285 0.93 5.38 7.98
C LEU A 285 2.39 5.58 8.41
N LEU A 286 2.97 6.73 8.09
CA LEU A 286 4.36 7.06 8.41
C LEU A 286 4.60 7.12 9.93
N ILE A 287 3.66 7.63 10.72
CA ILE A 287 3.73 7.59 12.20
C ILE A 287 3.82 6.13 12.68
N VAL A 288 2.98 5.24 12.14
CA VAL A 288 2.99 3.81 12.49
C VAL A 288 4.28 3.15 11.98
N THR A 289 4.79 3.52 10.80
CA THR A 289 6.06 3.04 10.24
C THR A 289 7.24 3.43 11.12
N ILE A 290 7.30 4.67 11.61
CA ILE A 290 8.35 5.11 12.55
C ILE A 290 8.28 4.30 13.85
N GLY A 291 7.09 4.16 14.44
CA GLY A 291 6.93 3.38 15.67
C GLY A 291 7.37 1.92 15.52
N THR A 292 7.01 1.28 14.41
CA THR A 292 7.39 -0.10 14.12
C THR A 292 8.85 -0.25 13.73
N ALA A 293 9.46 0.75 13.09
CA ALA A 293 10.89 0.82 12.80
C ALA A 293 11.73 0.90 14.08
N ILE A 294 11.32 1.72 15.05
CA ILE A 294 11.95 1.80 16.39
C ILE A 294 11.79 0.46 17.12
N ALA A 295 10.59 -0.13 17.08
CA ALA A 295 10.35 -1.44 17.68
C ALA A 295 11.21 -2.55 17.05
N CYS A 296 11.46 -2.51 15.73
CA CYS A 296 12.40 -3.41 15.07
C CYS A 296 13.83 -3.19 15.60
N MET A 297 14.28 -1.93 15.69
CA MET A 297 15.61 -1.57 16.17
C MET A 297 15.91 -2.05 17.60
N ILE A 298 14.94 -1.91 18.52
CA ILE A 298 15.04 -2.41 19.90
C ILE A 298 15.17 -3.95 19.94
N ASN A 299 14.75 -4.64 18.89
CA ASN A 299 14.76 -6.09 18.78
C ASN A 299 15.96 -6.67 18.01
N PHE A 300 16.88 -5.84 17.50
CA PHE A 300 18.09 -6.29 16.80
C PHE A 300 19.04 -7.11 17.70
N ASN A 301 19.82 -8.00 17.07
CA ASN A 301 20.78 -8.93 17.68
C ASN A 301 20.20 -9.93 18.68
N LYS A 302 18.87 -10.09 18.72
CA LYS A 302 18.21 -11.06 19.61
C LYS A 302 17.83 -12.36 18.90
N GLY A 303 18.64 -12.79 17.92
CA GLY A 303 18.50 -14.10 17.24
C GLY A 303 17.48 -14.16 16.09
N LEU A 304 16.98 -13.02 15.59
CA LEU A 304 15.98 -12.99 14.52
C LEU A 304 16.59 -13.14 13.11
N LYS A 305 17.84 -12.68 12.93
CA LYS A 305 18.61 -12.70 11.68
C LYS A 305 18.60 -14.04 10.91
N PRO A 306 18.86 -15.21 11.52
CA PRO A 306 18.90 -16.49 10.78
C PRO A 306 17.54 -16.89 10.18
N HIS A 307 16.44 -16.53 10.87
CA HIS A 307 15.07 -16.87 10.45
C HIS A 307 14.54 -15.93 9.36
N ILE A 308 15.00 -14.68 9.31
CA ILE A 308 14.64 -13.73 8.25
C ILE A 308 15.42 -14.02 6.95
N GLN A 309 16.67 -14.49 7.07
CA GLN A 309 17.53 -14.78 5.92
C GLN A 309 17.17 -16.08 5.19
N ARG A 310 16.56 -17.05 5.88
CA ARG A 310 16.03 -18.28 5.25
C ARG A 310 14.66 -18.00 4.60
N ARG A 311 14.67 -17.77 3.28
CA ARG A 311 13.49 -17.36 2.48
C ARG A 311 12.50 -18.49 2.15
N LYS A 312 12.70 -19.73 2.61
CA LYS A 312 11.81 -20.87 2.32
C LYS A 312 11.05 -21.29 3.58
N VAL A 313 9.77 -20.93 3.65
CA VAL A 313 8.80 -21.71 4.42
C VAL A 313 8.68 -23.07 3.70
N PRO A 314 8.98 -24.21 4.33
CA PRO A 314 8.81 -25.51 3.69
C PRO A 314 7.35 -25.68 3.27
N ASN A 315 7.10 -26.01 2.00
CA ASN A 315 5.77 -26.35 1.54
C ASN A 315 5.38 -27.70 2.15
N THR A 316 4.22 -27.77 2.78
CA THR A 316 3.66 -28.99 3.38
C THR A 316 3.33 -30.10 2.38
N GLY A 317 3.63 -29.92 1.09
CA GLY A 317 3.47 -30.92 0.03
C GLY A 317 4.76 -31.68 -0.33
N GLU A 318 5.93 -31.29 0.19
CA GLU A 318 7.21 -32.00 -0.06
C GLU A 318 7.59 -32.97 1.08
N LEU A 319 6.70 -33.17 2.05
CA LEU A 319 6.85 -34.19 3.11
C LEU A 319 6.25 -35.55 2.72
N SER A 320 6.17 -35.83 1.41
CA SER A 320 5.93 -37.17 0.89
C SER A 320 7.27 -37.89 0.72
N ASP A 321 7.88 -38.25 1.84
CA ASP A 321 8.55 -39.53 2.04
C ASP A 321 9.19 -39.49 3.42
N GLY A 322 8.85 -40.47 4.25
CA GLY A 322 9.24 -40.57 5.66
C GLY A 322 10.74 -40.79 5.90
N LYS A 323 11.59 -39.88 5.43
CA LYS A 323 13.00 -39.78 5.81
C LYS A 323 13.22 -38.47 6.53
N TRP A 324 13.42 -38.56 7.83
CA TRP A 324 14.14 -37.55 8.60
C TRP A 324 15.56 -37.47 8.03
N VAL A 325 15.80 -36.52 7.12
CA VAL A 325 17.16 -36.16 6.72
C VAL A 325 17.75 -35.37 7.89
N GLY A 326 18.50 -36.07 8.74
CA GLY A 326 19.51 -35.43 9.57
C GLY A 326 20.55 -34.76 8.68
N ASP A 327 21.12 -33.67 9.17
CA ASP A 327 22.15 -32.83 8.56
C ASP A 327 21.69 -31.74 7.57
N GLU A 328 21.40 -30.56 8.15
CA GLU A 328 21.82 -29.26 7.61
C GLU A 328 21.76 -28.15 8.68
N TYR A 329 22.28 -28.46 9.88
CA TYR A 329 22.39 -27.50 11.00
C TYR A 329 23.86 -27.14 11.26
N ASN A 330 24.51 -26.46 10.31
CA ASN A 330 25.88 -25.97 10.48
C ASN A 330 25.88 -24.52 11.01
N GLY A 331 25.33 -24.34 12.21
CA GLY A 331 25.49 -23.14 13.02
C GLY A 331 26.09 -23.51 14.38
N PRO A 332 26.82 -22.62 15.07
CA PRO A 332 27.33 -22.92 16.40
C PRO A 332 26.14 -23.33 17.29
N PRO A 333 26.28 -24.41 18.09
CA PRO A 333 25.20 -24.90 18.92
C PRO A 333 24.72 -23.77 19.84
N HIS A 334 23.42 -23.50 19.81
CA HIS A 334 22.80 -22.69 20.85
C HIS A 334 23.09 -23.38 22.19
N PRO A 335 23.63 -22.69 23.21
CA PRO A 335 23.75 -23.26 24.53
C PRO A 335 22.34 -23.45 25.07
N LEU A 336 21.80 -24.65 24.86
CA LEU A 336 20.67 -25.16 25.62
C LEU A 336 21.14 -25.17 27.07
N GLY A 337 20.47 -24.40 27.93
CA GLY A 337 20.73 -24.45 29.37
C GLY A 337 20.72 -25.90 29.87
N GLN A 338 21.49 -26.18 30.91
CA GLN A 338 21.66 -27.52 31.47
C GLN A 338 20.31 -28.22 31.61
N VAL A 339 20.17 -29.32 30.87
CA VAL A 339 19.02 -30.22 30.99
C VAL A 339 19.11 -30.85 32.39
N PRO A 340 18.10 -30.70 33.26
CA PRO A 340 18.11 -31.38 34.55
C PRO A 340 18.21 -32.88 34.31
N GLN A 341 19.20 -33.53 34.91
CA GLN A 341 19.34 -34.98 34.84
C GLN A 341 18.05 -35.64 35.34
N ARG A 342 17.56 -36.57 34.53
CA ARG A 342 16.37 -37.40 34.79
C ARG A 342 16.56 -38.09 36.14
N MET A 343 15.70 -37.79 37.12
CA MET A 343 15.64 -38.58 38.36
C MET A 343 15.27 -40.02 38.00
N THR A 344 16.20 -40.94 38.24
CA THR A 344 15.91 -42.37 38.28
C THR A 344 15.16 -42.64 39.58
N ILE A 345 13.96 -43.20 39.44
CA ILE A 345 13.23 -43.79 40.57
C ILE A 345 13.77 -45.22 40.65
N ASP A 346 14.52 -45.50 41.71
CA ASP A 346 14.73 -46.87 42.20
C ASP A 346 13.61 -47.25 43.17
#